data_AF-A0A0G0MKU9-F1
#
_entry.id   AF-A0A0G0MKU9-F1
#
_cell.length_a   1.000
_cell.length_b   1.000
_cell.length_c   1.000
_cell.angle_alpha   90.00
_cell.angle_beta   90.00
_cell.angle_gamma   90.00
#
_symmetry.space_group_name_H-M   'P 1'
#
loop_
_entity.id
_entity.type
_entity.pdbx_description
1 polymer ?
#
loop_
_entity_poly.entity_id
_entity_poly.type
_entity_poly.pdbx_seq_one_letter_code
_entity_poly.pdbx_strand_id
1 'polypeptide(L)'
;MKIFFGGPLTDLKDKEGTKKFYVRMAEVAKKNDVQCFWAFLHGTDPQEDPNVPASEVYKSDLEALAASDVMIVYLGEPTTGTGQEMEYAQEHGIPIYMMYEKGKFISRMAKGSPNVKGSIIFSSEEDALVKLDTLLDGLKKRLEEKGSLREDFSIDSIA
;
A
#
# COMPACT_ATOMS: atom_id res chain seq x y z
N MET A 1 -15.20 -0.51 1.13
CA MET A 1 -13.89 -0.67 0.47
C MET A 1 -12.83 -0.95 1.52
N LYS A 2 -11.95 -1.91 1.26
CA LYS A 2 -10.83 -2.33 2.09
C LYS A 2 -9.51 -2.02 1.38
N ILE A 3 -8.57 -1.42 2.10
CA ILE A 3 -7.25 -1.06 1.59
C ILE A 3 -6.18 -1.73 2.41
N PHE A 4 -5.20 -2.31 1.71
CA PHE A 4 -3.94 -2.67 2.30
C PHE A 4 -2.92 -1.54 2.06
N PHE A 5 -2.39 -0.95 3.13
CA PHE A 5 -1.27 -0.02 3.04
C PHE A 5 0.05 -0.77 3.26
N GLY A 6 0.91 -0.76 2.24
CA GLY A 6 2.27 -1.28 2.30
C GLY A 6 3.29 -0.14 2.40
N GLY A 7 4.41 -0.39 3.08
CA GLY A 7 5.50 0.58 3.15
C GLY A 7 6.66 0.11 4.05
N PRO A 8 7.81 0.81 4.01
CA PRO A 8 8.96 0.47 4.84
C PRO A 8 8.65 0.62 6.34
N LEU A 9 8.97 -0.43 7.13
CA LEU A 9 8.90 -0.41 8.61
C LEU A 9 10.23 -0.77 9.28
N THR A 10 11.16 -1.38 8.54
CA THR A 10 12.47 -1.81 9.04
C THR A 10 13.57 -0.89 8.51
N ASP A 11 14.57 -0.58 9.34
CA ASP A 11 15.76 0.22 8.99
C ASP A 11 15.44 1.61 8.39
N LEU A 12 14.40 2.26 8.92
CA LEU A 12 13.97 3.60 8.51
C LEU A 12 14.99 4.67 8.92
N LYS A 13 15.31 5.61 8.00
CA LYS A 13 16.17 6.76 8.31
C LYS A 13 15.49 7.75 9.25
N ASP A 14 14.21 7.98 9.01
CA ASP A 14 13.36 8.82 9.85
C ASP A 14 12.11 8.02 10.28
N LYS A 15 12.29 7.21 11.33
CA LYS A 15 11.22 6.39 11.90
C LYS A 15 10.04 7.24 12.36
N GLU A 16 10.30 8.33 13.07
CA GLU A 16 9.25 9.15 13.68
C GLU A 16 8.46 9.92 12.62
N GLY A 17 9.13 10.54 11.65
CA GLY A 17 8.50 11.21 10.52
C GLY A 17 7.67 10.24 9.68
N THR A 18 8.21 9.06 9.37
CA THR A 18 7.48 8.02 8.62
C THR A 18 6.22 7.57 9.37
N LYS A 19 6.33 7.26 10.67
CA LYS A 19 5.17 6.88 11.49
C LYS A 19 4.11 7.99 11.55
N LYS A 20 4.52 9.25 11.72
CA LYS A 20 3.59 10.39 11.70
C LYS A 20 2.86 10.48 10.36
N PHE A 21 3.60 10.37 9.25
CA PHE A 21 3.00 10.39 7.92
C PHE A 21 2.00 9.24 7.71
N TYR A 22 2.29 8.06 8.25
CA TYR A 22 1.40 6.90 8.18
C TYR A 22 0.10 7.12 8.95
N VAL A 23 0.18 7.69 10.15
CA VAL A 23 -1.00 8.09 10.93
C VAL A 23 -1.87 9.07 10.14
N ARG A 24 -1.27 10.09 9.52
CA ARG A 24 -2.01 11.08 8.71
C ARG A 24 -2.71 10.47 7.50
N MET A 25 -2.08 9.50 6.83
CA MET A 25 -2.74 8.75 5.76
C MET A 25 -3.90 7.89 6.26
N ALA A 26 -3.74 7.24 7.42
CA ALA A 26 -4.81 6.46 8.05
C ALA A 26 -6.01 7.35 8.43
N GLU A 27 -5.76 8.59 8.87
CA GLU A 27 -6.80 9.59 9.12
C GLU A 27 -7.57 9.94 7.84
N VAL A 28 -6.89 10.10 6.70
CA VAL A 28 -7.54 10.32 5.39
C VAL A 28 -8.40 9.12 5.00
N ALA A 29 -7.91 7.89 5.19
CA ALA A 29 -8.69 6.67 4.93
C ALA A 29 -9.94 6.60 5.83
N LYS A 30 -9.79 6.90 7.13
CA LYS A 30 -10.89 6.92 8.11
C LYS A 30 -11.93 7.98 7.79
N LYS A 31 -11.52 9.20 7.42
CA LYS A 31 -12.42 10.27 6.95
C LYS A 31 -13.26 9.80 5.75
N ASN A 32 -12.68 8.93 4.93
CA ASN A 32 -13.33 8.33 3.79
C ASN A 32 -14.13 7.06 4.15
N ASP A 33 -14.35 6.69 5.41
CA ASP A 33 -15.06 5.43 5.74
C ASP A 33 -14.46 4.19 5.04
N VAL A 34 -13.13 4.20 4.88
CA VAL A 34 -12.37 3.11 4.27
C VAL A 34 -11.76 2.28 5.37
N GLN A 35 -11.95 0.96 5.30
CA GLN A 35 -11.27 0.01 6.18
C GLN A 35 -9.83 -0.12 5.71
N CYS A 36 -8.87 0.17 6.57
CA CYS A 36 -7.45 0.05 6.23
C CYS A 36 -6.76 -0.98 7.12
N PHE A 37 -5.97 -1.84 6.48
CA PHE A 37 -4.94 -2.62 7.14
C PHE A 37 -3.58 -1.97 6.91
N TRP A 38 -2.77 -1.94 7.96
CA TRP A 38 -1.39 -1.51 7.90
C TRP A 38 -0.63 -2.12 9.07
N ALA A 39 0.45 -2.86 8.82
CA ALA A 39 1.22 -3.55 9.85
C ALA A 39 1.55 -2.67 11.08
N PHE A 40 1.89 -1.38 10.88
CA PHE A 40 2.19 -0.46 11.99
C PHE A 40 1.01 -0.17 12.95
N LEU A 41 -0.24 -0.36 12.51
CA LEU A 41 -1.46 -0.16 13.32
C LEU A 41 -2.03 -1.46 13.89
N HIS A 42 -1.62 -2.61 13.35
CA HIS A 42 -2.27 -3.89 13.60
C HIS A 42 -1.37 -4.90 14.35
N GLY A 43 -0.39 -4.40 15.11
CA GLY A 43 0.35 -5.19 16.09
C GLY A 43 1.44 -6.08 15.51
N THR A 44 2.00 -5.68 14.36
CA THR A 44 3.15 -6.34 13.73
C THR A 44 4.31 -5.37 13.47
N ASP A 45 4.37 -4.26 14.21
CA ASP A 45 5.49 -3.33 14.09
C ASP A 45 6.77 -3.99 14.63
N PRO A 46 7.87 -4.04 13.87
CA PRO A 46 9.07 -4.78 14.28
C PRO A 46 9.72 -4.25 15.56
N GLN A 47 9.42 -3.01 15.98
CA GLN A 47 9.96 -2.40 17.18
C GLN A 47 8.98 -2.39 18.34
N GLU A 48 7.68 -2.18 18.08
CA GLU A 48 6.67 -2.20 19.14
C GLU A 48 6.22 -3.64 19.49
N ASP A 49 6.27 -4.55 18.52
CA ASP A 49 5.82 -5.94 18.61
C ASP A 49 6.96 -6.95 18.30
N PRO A 50 8.16 -6.82 18.89
CA PRO A 50 9.35 -7.57 18.47
C PRO A 50 9.26 -9.09 18.75
N ASN A 51 8.28 -9.52 19.54
CA ASN A 51 8.08 -10.92 19.91
C ASN A 51 7.11 -11.64 18.97
N VAL A 52 6.45 -10.94 18.04
CA VAL A 52 5.61 -11.59 17.03
C VAL A 52 6.50 -12.38 16.08
N PRO A 53 6.29 -13.70 15.91
CA PRO A 53 7.10 -14.50 15.01
C PRO A 53 7.04 -13.97 13.58
N ALA A 54 8.19 -13.90 12.89
CA ALA A 54 8.24 -13.43 11.50
C ALA A 54 7.30 -14.22 10.55
N SER A 55 7.08 -15.51 10.82
CA SER A 55 6.12 -16.34 10.08
C SER A 55 4.67 -15.91 10.31
N GLU A 56 4.36 -15.40 11.50
CA GLU A 56 3.03 -14.88 11.84
C GLU A 56 2.80 -13.53 11.16
N VAL A 57 3.79 -12.61 11.18
CA VAL A 57 3.75 -11.34 10.43
C VAL A 57 3.51 -11.60 8.95
N TYR A 58 4.29 -12.50 8.34
CA TYR A 58 4.13 -12.86 6.94
C TYR A 58 2.70 -13.37 6.64
N LYS A 59 2.18 -14.25 7.49
CA LYS A 59 0.84 -14.80 7.32
C LYS A 59 -0.24 -13.73 7.48
N SER A 60 -0.20 -12.93 8.55
CA SER A 60 -1.22 -11.92 8.84
C SER A 60 -1.29 -10.85 7.76
N ASP A 61 -0.13 -10.40 7.27
CA ASP A 61 -0.06 -9.34 6.27
C ASP A 61 -0.59 -9.84 4.93
N LEU A 62 -0.25 -11.08 4.53
CA LEU A 62 -0.79 -11.67 3.30
C LEU A 62 -2.29 -11.98 3.41
N GLU A 63 -2.79 -12.43 4.56
CA GLU A 63 -4.23 -12.63 4.79
C GLU A 63 -4.99 -11.29 4.69
N ALA A 64 -4.44 -10.21 5.25
CA ALA A 64 -5.02 -8.88 5.16
C ALA A 64 -4.99 -8.32 3.72
N LEU A 65 -3.87 -8.51 3.01
CA LEU A 65 -3.74 -8.11 1.62
C LEU A 65 -4.74 -8.88 0.75
N ALA A 66 -4.83 -10.21 0.94
CA ALA A 66 -5.77 -11.08 0.24
C ALA A 66 -7.24 -10.69 0.48
N ALA A 67 -7.57 -10.06 1.61
CA ALA A 67 -8.91 -9.58 1.93
C ALA A 67 -9.21 -8.15 1.42
N SER A 68 -8.24 -7.45 0.82
CA SER A 68 -8.34 -6.03 0.46
C SER A 68 -8.71 -5.79 -1.01
N ASP A 69 -9.48 -4.74 -1.29
CA ASP A 69 -9.91 -4.42 -2.66
C ASP A 69 -8.77 -3.83 -3.50
N VAL A 70 -7.80 -3.18 -2.85
CA VAL A 70 -6.69 -2.45 -3.46
C VAL A 70 -5.50 -2.37 -2.50
N MET A 71 -4.30 -2.32 -3.06
CA MET A 71 -3.07 -2.02 -2.33
C MET A 71 -2.62 -0.58 -2.63
N ILE A 72 -2.31 0.20 -1.59
CA ILE A 72 -1.60 1.47 -1.73
C ILE A 72 -0.23 1.32 -1.09
N VAL A 73 0.83 1.61 -1.83
CA VAL A 73 2.20 1.33 -1.40
C VAL A 73 3.04 2.61 -1.33
N TYR A 74 3.55 2.94 -0.15
CA TYR A 74 4.51 4.03 0.03
C TYR A 74 5.95 3.55 -0.22
N LEU A 75 6.60 4.14 -1.21
CA LEU A 75 7.95 3.77 -1.69
C LEU A 75 8.98 4.87 -1.40
N GLY A 76 8.83 5.57 -0.26
CA GLY A 76 9.78 6.61 0.15
C GLY A 76 11.16 6.05 0.51
N GLU A 77 11.24 4.82 1.01
CA GLU A 77 12.52 4.13 1.26
C GLU A 77 12.48 2.71 0.67
N PRO A 78 13.64 2.11 0.32
CA PRO A 78 13.69 0.72 -0.11
C PRO A 78 13.14 -0.22 0.98
N THR A 79 12.34 -1.20 0.57
CA THR A 79 11.71 -2.16 1.48
C THR A 79 11.54 -3.51 0.78
N THR A 80 12.04 -4.57 1.40
CA THR A 80 11.94 -5.94 0.89
C THR A 80 10.55 -6.53 1.12
N GLY A 81 10.01 -6.38 2.34
CA GLY A 81 8.68 -6.88 2.69
C GLY A 81 7.59 -6.33 1.77
N THR A 82 7.63 -5.04 1.50
CA THR A 82 6.70 -4.41 0.55
C THR A 82 6.87 -4.89 -0.89
N GLY A 83 8.09 -5.27 -1.29
CA GLY A 83 8.31 -5.94 -2.57
C GLY A 83 7.60 -7.30 -2.64
N GLN A 84 7.60 -8.07 -1.55
CA GLN A 84 6.88 -9.35 -1.45
C GLN A 84 5.36 -9.14 -1.52
N GLU A 85 4.86 -8.12 -0.83
CA GLU A 85 3.44 -7.73 -0.88
C GLU A 85 3.01 -7.32 -2.30
N MET A 86 3.83 -6.55 -3.01
CA MET A 86 3.53 -6.14 -4.40
C MET A 86 3.46 -7.33 -5.35
N GLU A 87 4.34 -8.32 -5.19
CA GLU A 87 4.30 -9.54 -6.00
C GLU A 87 3.07 -10.38 -5.68
N TYR A 88 2.75 -10.55 -4.39
CA TYR A 88 1.52 -11.24 -4.00
C TYR A 88 0.26 -10.54 -4.55
N ALA A 89 0.20 -9.22 -4.46
CA ALA A 89 -0.88 -8.43 -5.05
C ALA A 89 -0.98 -8.62 -6.56
N GLN A 90 0.17 -8.78 -7.23
CA GLN A 90 0.23 -9.09 -8.65
C GLN A 90 -0.40 -10.45 -8.96
N GLU A 91 0.02 -11.51 -8.27
CA GLU A 91 -0.46 -12.88 -8.47
C GLU A 91 -1.96 -13.03 -8.20
N HIS A 92 -2.52 -12.18 -7.33
CA HIS A 92 -3.92 -12.25 -6.88
C HIS A 92 -4.82 -11.19 -7.51
N GLY A 93 -4.36 -10.50 -8.56
CA GLY A 93 -5.19 -9.52 -9.29
C GLY A 93 -5.55 -8.27 -8.48
N ILE A 94 -4.82 -7.98 -7.40
CA ILE A 94 -5.07 -6.83 -6.54
C ILE A 94 -4.39 -5.60 -7.20
N PRO A 95 -5.13 -4.53 -7.54
CA PRO A 95 -4.54 -3.35 -8.14
C PRO A 95 -3.64 -2.62 -7.13
N ILE A 96 -2.53 -2.10 -7.62
CA ILE A 96 -1.51 -1.41 -6.82
C ILE A 96 -1.47 0.07 -7.22
N TYR A 97 -1.50 0.95 -6.23
CA TYR A 97 -1.22 2.38 -6.39
C TYR A 97 0.04 2.75 -5.62
N MET A 98 1.07 3.21 -6.32
CA MET A 98 2.31 3.63 -5.69
C MET A 98 2.20 5.06 -5.15
N MET A 99 2.90 5.36 -4.07
CA MET A 99 3.01 6.69 -3.52
C MET A 99 4.47 6.98 -3.17
N TYR A 100 5.01 8.11 -3.65
CA TYR A 100 6.41 8.49 -3.39
C TYR A 100 6.67 9.97 -3.68
N GLU A 101 7.75 10.50 -3.09
CA GLU A 101 8.15 11.89 -3.26
C GLU A 101 8.61 12.17 -4.69
N LYS A 102 8.27 13.36 -5.18
CA LYS A 102 8.74 13.87 -6.47
C LYS A 102 10.28 13.86 -6.51
N GLY A 103 10.82 13.24 -7.55
CA GLY A 103 12.28 13.13 -7.74
C GLY A 103 12.91 11.90 -7.10
N LYS A 104 12.16 11.07 -6.33
CA LYS A 104 12.67 9.77 -5.86
C LYS A 104 12.97 8.84 -7.03
N PHE A 105 14.05 8.10 -6.88
CA PHE A 105 14.40 7.03 -7.81
C PHE A 105 13.72 5.73 -7.37
N ILE A 106 12.58 5.42 -7.99
CA ILE A 106 11.81 4.20 -7.70
C ILE A 106 12.29 3.06 -8.58
N SER A 107 12.33 1.85 -7.99
CA SER A 107 12.68 0.60 -8.66
C SER A 107 11.95 0.44 -10.00
N ARG A 108 12.70 0.06 -11.04
CA ARG A 108 12.11 -0.24 -12.37
C ARG A 108 11.21 -1.47 -12.32
N MET A 109 11.52 -2.44 -11.45
CA MET A 109 10.65 -3.62 -11.26
C MET A 109 9.33 -3.22 -10.62
N ALA A 110 9.36 -2.42 -9.55
CA ALA A 110 8.14 -1.94 -8.90
C ALA A 110 7.24 -1.17 -9.88
N LYS A 111 7.83 -0.24 -10.66
CA LYS A 111 7.09 0.52 -11.69
C LYS A 111 6.59 -0.34 -12.84
N GLY A 112 7.29 -1.43 -13.16
CA GLY A 112 6.96 -2.33 -14.26
C GLY A 112 5.95 -3.42 -13.90
N SER A 113 5.51 -3.51 -12.64
CA SER A 113 4.50 -4.49 -12.23
C SER A 113 3.18 -4.23 -12.97
N PRO A 114 2.60 -5.24 -13.67
CA PRO A 114 1.37 -5.08 -14.46
C PRO A 114 0.15 -4.62 -13.65
N ASN A 115 0.14 -4.89 -12.35
CA ASN A 115 -0.97 -4.52 -11.47
C ASN A 115 -0.85 -3.09 -10.94
N VAL A 116 0.22 -2.35 -11.27
CA VAL A 116 0.32 -0.92 -10.97
C VAL A 116 -0.66 -0.13 -11.85
N LYS A 117 -1.68 0.46 -11.24
CA LYS A 117 -2.75 1.21 -11.93
C LYS A 117 -2.56 2.72 -11.89
N GLY A 118 -1.58 3.21 -11.12
CA GLY A 118 -1.29 4.62 -11.02
C GLY A 118 -0.27 4.94 -9.94
N SER A 119 0.07 6.23 -9.82
CA SER A 119 1.00 6.70 -8.80
C SER A 119 0.60 8.07 -8.26
N ILE A 120 0.69 8.23 -6.95
CA ILE A 120 0.67 9.51 -6.25
C ILE A 120 2.12 9.98 -6.13
N ILE A 121 2.50 10.93 -6.98
CA ILE A 121 3.80 11.61 -6.92
C ILE A 121 3.60 12.95 -6.22
N PHE A 122 4.23 13.16 -5.08
CA PHE A 122 3.94 14.31 -4.22
C PHE A 122 5.18 15.15 -3.87
N SER A 123 5.01 16.46 -3.70
CA SER A 123 6.11 17.37 -3.30
C SER A 123 6.12 17.76 -1.82
N SER A 124 5.06 17.44 -1.09
CA SER A 124 4.92 17.65 0.34
C SER A 124 3.92 16.65 0.92
N GLU A 125 3.93 16.45 2.24
CA GLU A 125 2.94 15.60 2.89
C GLU A 125 1.50 16.06 2.60
N GLU A 126 1.22 17.36 2.65
CA GLU A 126 -0.13 17.87 2.35
C GLU A 126 -0.58 17.54 0.92
N ASP A 127 0.32 17.69 -0.05
CA ASP A 127 0.06 17.30 -1.43
C ASP A 127 -0.22 15.80 -1.55
N ALA A 128 0.51 14.97 -0.78
CA ALA A 128 0.26 13.53 -0.72
C ALA A 128 -1.14 13.22 -0.17
N LEU A 129 -1.54 13.86 0.92
CA LEU A 129 -2.81 13.61 1.59
C LEU A 129 -4.00 14.06 0.73
N VAL A 130 -3.90 15.20 0.04
CA VAL A 130 -4.93 15.68 -0.91
C VAL A 130 -5.09 14.72 -2.08
N LYS A 131 -3.97 14.25 -2.65
CA LYS A 131 -3.99 13.28 -3.74
C LYS A 131 -4.50 11.92 -3.31
N LEU A 132 -4.18 11.49 -2.08
CA LEU A 132 -4.72 10.28 -1.49
C LEU A 132 -6.24 10.39 -1.34
N ASP A 133 -6.76 11.46 -0.73
CA ASP A 133 -8.21 11.71 -0.57
C ASP A 133 -8.92 11.63 -1.94
N THR A 134 -8.34 12.26 -2.97
CA THR A 134 -8.85 12.23 -4.35
C THR A 134 -8.85 10.81 -4.93
N LEU A 135 -7.75 10.05 -4.74
CA LEU A 135 -7.67 8.66 -5.19
C LEU A 135 -8.73 7.80 -4.50
N LEU A 136 -8.90 7.93 -3.19
CA LEU A 136 -9.87 7.15 -2.43
C LEU A 136 -11.30 7.39 -2.88
N ASP A 137 -11.69 8.65 -3.12
CA ASP A 137 -13.00 9.00 -3.68
C ASP A 137 -13.21 8.36 -5.06
N GLY A 138 -12.20 8.43 -5.94
CA GLY A 138 -12.26 7.81 -7.25
C GLY A 138 -12.37 6.28 -7.22
N LEU A 139 -11.67 5.62 -6.28
CA LEU A 139 -11.72 4.17 -6.12
C LEU A 139 -13.05 3.68 -5.60
N LYS A 140 -13.68 4.40 -4.67
CA LYS A 140 -15.04 4.07 -4.19
C LYS A 140 -16.05 4.09 -5.32
N LYS A 141 -16.07 5.17 -6.10
CA LYS A 141 -16.99 5.31 -7.24
C LYS A 141 -16.82 4.16 -8.23
N ARG A 142 -15.58 3.80 -8.55
CA ARG A 142 -15.29 2.64 -9.42
C ARG A 142 -15.75 1.32 -8.81
N LEU A 143 -15.57 1.12 -7.51
CA LEU A 143 -16.03 -0.08 -6.82
C LEU A 143 -17.56 -0.18 -6.83
N GLU A 144 -18.26 0.93 -6.60
CA GLU A 144 -19.73 1.02 -6.68
C GLU A 144 -20.24 0.74 -8.09
N GLU A 145 -19.56 1.25 -9.12
CA GLU A 145 -19.93 1.06 -10.53
C GLU A 145 -19.64 -0.35 -11.05
N LYS A 146 -18.50 -0.94 -10.69
CA LYS A 146 -18.02 -2.21 -11.27
C LYS A 146 -18.26 -3.44 -10.38
N GLY A 147 -18.54 -3.24 -9.09
CA GLY A 147 -18.64 -4.31 -8.10
C GLY A 147 -17.31 -4.93 -7.65
N SER A 148 -16.21 -4.68 -8.36
CA SER A 148 -14.85 -5.09 -8.01
C SER A 148 -13.81 -4.12 -8.57
N LEU A 149 -12.72 -3.91 -7.82
CA LEU A 149 -11.52 -3.22 -8.30
C LEU A 149 -10.46 -4.20 -8.83
N ARG A 150 -10.61 -5.50 -8.54
CA ARG A 150 -9.67 -6.53 -8.94
C ARG A 150 -9.85 -6.88 -10.41
N GLU A 151 -8.74 -7.19 -11.05
CA GLU A 151 -8.69 -7.69 -12.42
C GLU A 151 -8.25 -9.16 -12.39
N ASP A 152 -8.77 -9.96 -13.32
CA ASP A 152 -8.29 -11.33 -13.48
C ASP A 152 -6.84 -11.29 -13.97
N PHE A 153 -5.92 -11.79 -13.14
CA PHE A 153 -4.52 -11.90 -13.50
C PHE A 153 -4.29 -13.13 -14.39
N SER A 154 -3.66 -12.94 -15.54
CA SER A 154 -3.18 -14.04 -16.40
C SER A 154 -1.73 -13.82 -16.76
N ILE A 155 -0.88 -14.82 -16.55
CA ILE A 155 0.55 -14.75 -16.85
C ILE A 155 0.83 -14.56 -18.35
N ASP A 156 -0.13 -14.94 -19.20
CA ASP A 156 -0.08 -14.74 -20.66
C ASP A 156 -0.22 -13.27 -21.08
N SER A 157 -0.59 -12.38 -20.14
CA SER A 157 -0.66 -10.92 -20.39
C SER A 157 0.70 -10.20 -20.34
N ILE A 158 1.79 -10.93 -20.05
CA ILE A 158 3.16 -10.41 -19.94
C ILE A 158 3.99 -10.69 -21.21
N ALA A 159 3.38 -11.31 -22.24
CA ALA A 159 4.02 -11.65 -23.52
C ALA A 159 4.00 -10.51 -24.55
#